data_AF-A0A670YKH8-F1
#
_entry.id   AF-A0A670YKH8-F1
#
_cell.length_a   1.000
_cell.length_b   1.000
_cell.length_c   1.000
_cell.angle_alpha   90.00
_cell.angle_beta   90.00
_cell.angle_gamma   90.00
#
_symmetry.space_group_name_H-M   'P 1'
#
loop_
_entity.id
_entity.type
_entity.pdbx_description
1 polymer ?
#
loop_
_entity_poly.entity_id
_entity_poly.type
_entity_poly.pdbx_seq_one_letter_code
_entity_poly.pdbx_strand_id
1 'polypeptide(L)'
;PADLSPQTPEEHYQSQQQNQQEVIPAPTPGEQPLGRGGGDCQEEQYPCTRLYSIYKPCKQCLNEICFYSLRRVYVINKEICVRTVCAHEELLRADLCRDRFSKCGIMATSGLCQTMATSCARSCGGC
;
A
#
# COMPACT_ATOMS: atom_id res chain seq x y z
N PRO A 1 -14.88 41.20 -32.46
CA PRO A 1 -14.38 40.75 -31.14
C PRO A 1 -15.44 39.95 -30.38
N ALA A 2 -15.32 38.63 -30.38
CA ALA A 2 -15.70 37.71 -29.30
C ALA A 2 -15.04 36.36 -29.61
N ASP A 3 -14.18 35.93 -28.69
CA ASP A 3 -13.18 34.87 -28.80
C ASP A 3 -13.82 33.48 -28.62
N LEU A 4 -13.60 32.60 -29.60
CA LEU A 4 -13.84 31.16 -29.47
C LEU A 4 -12.57 30.55 -28.88
N SER A 5 -12.52 30.37 -27.56
CA SER A 5 -11.45 29.61 -26.90
C SER A 5 -11.82 28.11 -26.88
N PRO A 6 -11.01 27.21 -27.47
CA PRO A 6 -11.22 25.78 -27.39
C PRO A 6 -10.85 25.25 -25.99
N GLN A 7 -11.79 24.56 -25.33
CA GLN A 7 -11.53 23.87 -24.06
C GLN A 7 -10.39 22.86 -24.22
N THR A 8 -9.39 22.96 -23.36
CA THR A 8 -8.19 22.12 -23.40
C THR A 8 -8.49 20.73 -22.83
N PRO A 9 -7.85 19.65 -23.33
CA PRO A 9 -8.04 18.29 -22.82
C PRO A 9 -7.61 18.07 -21.35
N GLU A 10 -6.94 19.07 -20.75
CA GLU A 10 -6.47 19.03 -19.36
C GLU A 10 -7.60 19.23 -18.35
N GLU A 11 -8.58 20.08 -18.66
CA GLU A 11 -9.71 20.35 -17.74
C GLU A 11 -10.60 19.11 -17.56
N HIS A 12 -10.75 18.28 -18.59
CA HIS A 12 -11.53 17.04 -18.52
C HIS A 12 -10.83 15.92 -17.72
N TYR A 13 -9.50 15.96 -17.64
CA TYR A 13 -8.72 15.01 -16.86
C TYR A 13 -8.69 15.38 -15.36
N GLN A 14 -8.71 16.68 -15.06
CA GLN A 14 -8.69 17.18 -13.69
C GLN A 14 -10.06 17.04 -13.00
N SER A 15 -11.17 17.21 -13.74
CA SER A 15 -12.52 16.95 -13.23
C SER A 15 -12.77 15.48 -12.87
N GLN A 16 -12.13 14.55 -13.59
CA GLN A 16 -12.17 13.10 -13.28
C GLN A 16 -11.40 12.73 -12.00
N GLN A 17 -10.35 13.48 -11.64
CA GLN A 17 -9.60 13.24 -10.41
C GLN A 17 -10.29 13.76 -9.14
N GLN A 18 -11.07 14.84 -9.22
CA GLN A 18 -11.79 15.37 -8.06
C GLN A 18 -13.07 14.60 -7.72
N ASN A 19 -13.65 13.84 -8.67
CA ASN A 19 -14.91 13.14 -8.43
C ASN A 19 -14.76 11.82 -7.63
N GLN A 20 -13.55 11.31 -7.41
CA GLN A 20 -13.32 10.00 -6.80
C GLN A 20 -12.87 10.04 -5.33
N GLN A 21 -13.02 11.17 -4.63
CA GLN A 21 -13.01 11.15 -3.17
C GLN A 21 -14.37 10.68 -2.66
N GLU A 22 -14.69 9.42 -2.93
CA GLU A 22 -15.76 8.73 -2.22
C GLU A 22 -15.27 8.50 -0.79
N VAL A 23 -15.88 9.23 0.14
CA VAL A 23 -15.69 9.05 1.58
C VAL A 23 -16.18 7.64 1.90
N ILE A 24 -15.26 6.76 2.26
CA ILE A 24 -15.53 5.39 2.69
C ILE A 24 -16.55 5.46 3.84
N PRO A 25 -17.77 4.92 3.70
CA PRO A 25 -18.69 4.82 4.82
C PRO A 25 -18.05 3.90 5.86
N ALA A 26 -18.13 4.30 7.14
CA ALA A 26 -17.74 3.41 8.23
C ALA A 26 -18.50 2.07 8.09
N PRO A 27 -17.84 0.91 8.27
CA PRO A 27 -18.49 -0.38 8.09
C PRO A 27 -19.68 -0.49 9.05
N THR A 28 -20.85 -0.77 8.50
CA THR A 28 -22.08 -1.03 9.24
C THR A 28 -21.86 -2.21 10.18
N PRO A 29 -22.06 -2.08 11.51
CA PRO A 29 -21.93 -3.20 12.42
C PRO A 29 -23.19 -4.04 12.33
N GLY A 30 -23.22 -5.05 11.46
CA GLY A 30 -24.43 -5.85 11.33
C GLY A 30 -24.48 -6.89 10.22
N GLU A 31 -23.43 -7.68 10.02
CA GLU A 31 -23.59 -8.98 9.35
C GLU A 31 -22.60 -9.96 9.99
N GLN A 32 -23.06 -10.60 11.07
CA GLN A 32 -22.38 -11.72 11.67
C GLN A 32 -22.41 -12.89 10.66
N PRO A 33 -21.26 -13.39 10.17
CA PRO A 33 -21.27 -14.67 9.48
C PRO A 33 -21.70 -15.72 10.52
N LEU A 34 -22.78 -16.44 10.23
CA LEU A 34 -23.22 -17.61 11.01
C LEU A 34 -22.19 -18.73 10.86
N GLY A 35 -21.05 -18.55 11.53
CA GLY A 35 -19.98 -19.50 11.77
C GLY A 35 -19.89 -19.74 13.27
N ARG A 36 -20.40 -20.89 13.68
CA ARG A 36 -20.57 -21.36 15.05
C ARG A 36 -19.23 -21.53 15.78
N GLY A 37 -18.91 -20.61 16.71
CA GLY A 37 -18.11 -20.85 17.91
C GLY A 37 -16.57 -20.85 17.81
N GLY A 38 -15.93 -19.90 18.51
CA GLY A 38 -14.61 -20.06 19.16
C GLY A 38 -13.37 -19.85 18.28
N GLY A 39 -12.74 -18.68 18.40
CA GLY A 39 -11.38 -18.42 17.90
C GLY A 39 -11.22 -16.96 17.54
N ASP A 40 -10.22 -16.29 18.10
CA ASP A 40 -9.98 -14.84 18.04
C ASP A 40 -9.58 -14.32 16.64
N CYS A 41 -10.32 -14.62 15.57
CA CYS A 41 -10.00 -14.22 14.20
C CYS A 41 -11.16 -13.46 13.53
N GLN A 42 -10.85 -12.35 12.85
CA GLN A 42 -11.82 -11.50 12.14
C GLN A 42 -11.30 -11.09 10.76
N GLU A 43 -12.18 -10.85 9.79
CA GLU A 43 -11.79 -10.33 8.48
C GLU A 43 -11.70 -8.79 8.50
N GLU A 44 -10.55 -8.26 8.10
CA GLU A 44 -10.29 -6.82 8.01
C GLU A 44 -10.09 -6.41 6.54
N GLN A 45 -10.80 -5.36 6.13
CA GLN A 45 -10.64 -4.72 4.83
C GLN A 45 -9.54 -3.67 4.89
N TYR A 46 -8.64 -3.66 3.90
CA TYR A 46 -7.57 -2.67 3.81
C TYR A 46 -7.39 -2.17 2.37
N PRO A 47 -7.04 -0.88 2.18
CA PRO A 47 -6.77 -0.34 0.86
C PRO A 47 -5.49 -0.97 0.31
N CYS A 48 -5.61 -1.61 -0.85
CA CYS A 48 -4.47 -2.14 -1.58
C CYS A 48 -4.39 -1.45 -2.93
N THR A 49 -3.17 -1.03 -3.29
CA THR A 49 -2.91 -0.39 -4.56
C THR A 49 -2.19 -1.34 -5.49
N ARG A 50 -2.82 -1.73 -6.59
CA ARG A 50 -2.11 -2.41 -7.67
C ARG A 50 -1.53 -1.37 -8.62
N LEU A 51 -0.22 -1.42 -8.82
CA LEU A 51 0.50 -0.50 -9.69
C LEU A 51 0.59 -1.11 -11.10
N TYR A 52 0.04 -0.42 -12.08
CA TYR A 52 0.15 -0.78 -13.49
C TYR A 52 1.03 0.24 -14.20
N SER A 53 2.10 -0.23 -14.85
CA SER A 53 2.88 0.62 -15.75
C SER A 53 2.28 0.51 -17.15
N ILE A 54 1.70 1.60 -17.64
CA ILE A 54 1.16 1.68 -19.00
C ILE A 54 1.96 2.68 -19.83
N TYR A 55 2.00 2.48 -21.13
CA TYR A 55 2.58 3.45 -22.06
C TYR A 55 1.48 4.37 -22.57
N LYS A 56 1.61 5.68 -22.32
CA LYS A 56 0.75 6.71 -22.87
C LYS A 56 1.42 7.30 -24.11
N PRO A 57 0.82 7.17 -25.31
CA PRO A 57 1.27 7.90 -26.49
C PRO A 57 1.07 9.40 -26.29
N CYS A 58 2.11 10.17 -26.57
CA CYS A 58 2.11 11.63 -26.58
C CYS A 58 2.40 12.09 -28.01
N LYS A 59 1.51 12.93 -28.55
CA LYS A 59 1.67 13.54 -29.87
C LYS A 59 2.04 15.01 -29.69
N GLN A 60 3.16 15.43 -30.26
CA GLN A 60 3.60 16.82 -30.27
C GLN A 60 3.75 17.25 -31.73
N CYS A 61 2.97 18.25 -32.15
CA CYS A 61 3.02 18.76 -33.52
C CYS A 61 3.61 20.16 -33.55
N LEU A 62 4.45 20.41 -34.55
CA LEU A 62 4.92 21.73 -34.92
C LEU A 62 4.56 21.94 -36.38
N ASN A 63 3.55 22.76 -36.64
CA ASN A 63 2.94 22.93 -37.96
C ASN A 63 2.43 21.57 -38.52
N GLU A 64 2.88 21.18 -39.72
CA GLU A 64 2.50 19.94 -40.42
C GLU A 64 3.31 18.71 -39.95
N ILE A 65 4.32 18.88 -39.10
CA ILE A 65 5.20 17.80 -38.65
C ILE A 65 4.81 17.39 -37.22
N CYS A 66 4.48 16.13 -37.03
CA CYS A 66 4.14 15.58 -35.71
C CYS A 66 5.12 14.50 -35.28
N PHE A 67 5.53 14.57 -34.01
CA PHE A 67 6.34 13.58 -33.33
C PHE A 67 5.47 12.80 -32.35
N TYR A 68 5.60 11.48 -32.37
CA TYR A 68 4.96 10.59 -31.41
C TYR A 68 6.03 10.06 -30.46
N SER A 69 5.77 10.19 -29.16
CA SER A 69 6.60 9.60 -28.11
C SER A 69 5.75 8.71 -27.22
N LEU A 70 6.39 7.74 -26.57
CA LEU A 70 5.75 6.89 -25.57
C LEU A 70 6.27 7.29 -24.19
N ARG A 71 5.40 7.77 -23.33
CA ARG A 71 5.73 8.05 -21.93
C ARG A 71 5.20 6.93 -21.06
N ARG A 72 6.06 6.34 -20.23
CA ARG A 72 5.63 5.40 -19.19
C ARG A 72 4.91 6.17 -18.09
N VAL A 73 3.69 5.77 -17.77
CA VAL A 73 2.90 6.32 -16.67
C VAL A 73 2.47 5.19 -15.75
N TYR A 74 2.33 5.50 -14.46
CA TYR A 74 1.93 4.55 -13.44
C TYR A 74 0.49 4.85 -13.03
N VAL A 75 -0.38 3.88 -13.28
CA VAL A 75 -1.78 3.93 -12.86
C VAL A 75 -1.93 3.09 -11.62
N ILE A 76 -2.52 3.68 -10.59
CA ILE A 76 -2.82 3.01 -9.34
C ILE A 76 -4.29 2.62 -9.37
N ASN A 77 -4.60 1.33 -9.30
CA ASN A 77 -5.97 0.89 -8.98
C ASN A 77 -6.11 0.89 -7.46
N LYS A 78 -7.14 1.57 -6.93
CA LYS A 78 -7.46 1.55 -5.50
C LYS A 78 -8.48 0.45 -5.26
N GLU A 79 -8.01 -0.71 -4.87
CA GLU A 79 -8.85 -1.86 -4.54
C GLU A 79 -8.94 -2.03 -3.02
N ILE A 80 -10.02 -2.65 -2.55
CA ILE A 80 -10.14 -3.07 -1.15
C ILE A 80 -9.78 -4.56 -1.09
N CYS A 81 -8.67 -4.85 -0.42
CA CYS A 81 -8.26 -6.23 -0.14
C CYS A 81 -8.82 -6.67 1.21
N VAL A 82 -9.05 -7.97 1.36
CA VAL A 82 -9.46 -8.59 2.62
C VAL A 82 -8.33 -9.44 3.18
N ARG A 83 -8.12 -9.40 4.49
CA ARG A 83 -7.23 -10.31 5.22
C ARG A 83 -7.92 -10.82 6.47
N THR A 84 -7.61 -12.04 6.87
CA THR A 84 -8.01 -12.56 8.19
C THR A 84 -6.97 -12.14 9.21
N VAL A 85 -7.42 -11.56 10.33
CA VAL A 85 -6.60 -11.08 11.43
C VAL A 85 -6.95 -11.89 12.67
N CYS A 86 -5.96 -12.61 13.21
CA CYS A 86 -6.11 -13.39 14.43
C CYS A 86 -5.37 -12.74 15.61
N ALA A 87 -6.02 -12.57 16.76
CA ALA A 87 -5.47 -11.85 17.91
C ALA A 87 -4.17 -12.48 18.44
N HIS A 88 -4.09 -13.82 18.49
CA HIS A 88 -2.88 -14.51 18.90
C HIS A 88 -1.73 -14.33 17.89
N GLU A 89 -2.04 -14.34 16.58
CA GLU A 89 -1.04 -14.18 15.53
C GLU A 89 -0.49 -12.75 15.48
N GLU A 90 -1.35 -11.75 15.63
CA GLU A 90 -0.93 -10.33 15.69
C GLU A 90 -0.08 -10.05 16.92
N LEU A 91 -0.45 -10.61 18.08
CA LEU A 91 0.33 -10.45 19.31
C LEU A 91 1.72 -11.11 19.17
N LEU A 92 1.78 -12.33 18.64
CA LEU A 92 3.04 -13.01 18.35
C LEU A 92 3.90 -12.22 17.34
N ARG A 93 3.27 -11.67 16.29
CA ARG A 93 3.96 -10.84 15.29
C ARG A 93 4.52 -9.56 15.91
N ALA A 94 3.79 -8.95 16.84
CA ALA A 94 4.23 -7.76 17.57
C ALA A 94 5.42 -8.07 18.49
N ASP A 95 5.38 -9.19 19.21
CA ASP A 95 6.50 -9.63 20.05
C ASP A 95 7.75 -9.95 19.21
N LEU A 96 7.59 -10.69 18.10
CA LEU A 96 8.69 -10.94 17.16
C LEU A 96 9.25 -9.65 16.55
N CYS A 97 8.41 -8.67 16.25
CA CYS A 97 8.84 -7.36 15.77
C CYS A 97 9.67 -6.64 16.84
N ARG A 98 9.15 -6.58 18.07
CA ARG A 98 9.85 -5.96 19.21
C ARG A 98 11.20 -6.62 19.46
N ASP A 99 11.26 -7.95 19.39
CA ASP A 99 12.49 -8.69 19.59
C ASP A 99 13.47 -8.49 18.44
N ARG A 100 13.01 -8.56 17.18
CA ARG A 100 13.84 -8.41 15.98
C ARG A 100 14.45 -7.03 15.83
N PHE A 101 13.72 -5.97 16.18
CA PHE A 101 14.18 -4.59 16.09
C PHE A 101 14.73 -4.03 17.42
N SER A 102 14.78 -4.84 18.48
CA SER A 102 15.49 -4.48 19.70
C SER A 102 16.99 -4.33 19.44
N LYS A 103 17.70 -3.62 20.34
CA LYS A 103 19.18 -3.48 20.27
C LYS A 103 19.87 -4.85 20.11
N CYS A 104 19.43 -5.86 20.85
CA CYS A 104 20.00 -7.22 20.74
C CYS A 104 19.53 -7.96 19.48
N GLY A 105 18.27 -7.78 19.05
CA GLY A 105 17.75 -8.41 17.84
C GLY A 105 18.33 -7.88 16.54
N ILE A 106 18.59 -6.58 16.46
CA ILE A 106 19.29 -6.00 15.30
C ILE A 106 20.69 -6.58 15.21
N MET A 107 21.43 -6.64 16.33
CA MET A 107 22.78 -7.23 16.36
C MET A 107 22.77 -8.73 16.02
N ALA A 108 21.74 -9.45 16.46
CA ALA A 108 21.56 -10.86 16.11
C ALA A 108 21.25 -11.08 14.63
N THR A 109 20.40 -10.24 14.04
CA THR A 109 20.05 -10.32 12.62
C THR A 109 21.13 -9.76 11.69
N SER A 110 21.98 -8.86 12.17
CA SER A 110 23.10 -8.28 11.41
C SER A 110 24.41 -9.07 11.53
N GLY A 111 24.41 -10.21 12.22
CA GLY A 111 25.60 -11.05 12.40
C GLY A 111 26.66 -10.47 13.36
N LEU A 112 26.30 -9.47 14.16
CA LEU A 112 27.21 -8.80 15.11
C LEU A 112 27.21 -9.44 16.50
N CYS A 113 26.64 -10.64 16.66
CA CYS A 113 26.56 -11.34 17.95
C CYS A 113 27.91 -11.50 18.67
N GLN A 114 29.01 -11.65 17.93
CA GLN A 114 30.36 -11.79 18.50
C GLN A 114 30.89 -10.50 19.14
N THR A 115 30.34 -9.35 18.76
CA THR A 115 30.74 -8.04 19.31
C THR A 115 30.04 -7.72 20.63
N MET A 116 28.96 -8.45 20.94
CA MET A 116 28.23 -8.31 22.17
C MET A 116 28.74 -9.37 23.15
N ALA A 117 29.19 -8.93 24.33
CA ALA A 117 29.40 -9.83 25.46
C ALA A 117 28.04 -10.44 25.89
N THR A 118 27.98 -11.05 27.08
CA THR A 118 26.79 -11.71 27.66
C THR A 118 25.50 -10.87 27.66
N SER A 119 25.59 -9.55 27.46
CA SER A 119 24.49 -8.59 27.33
C SER A 119 23.36 -8.97 26.34
N CYS A 120 23.63 -9.74 25.28
CA CYS A 120 22.62 -10.15 24.30
C CYS A 120 22.61 -11.66 24.03
N ALA A 121 23.13 -12.48 24.96
CA ALA A 121 23.28 -13.92 24.78
C ALA A 121 22.00 -14.61 24.31
N ARG A 122 20.85 -14.29 24.93
CA ARG A 122 19.54 -14.87 24.57
C ARG A 122 19.12 -14.61 23.12
N SER A 123 19.28 -13.38 22.62
CA SER A 123 18.93 -13.03 21.23
C SER A 123 19.93 -13.62 20.21
N CYS A 124 21.14 -13.94 20.65
CA CYS A 124 22.20 -14.52 19.86
C CYS A 124 22.27 -16.06 19.91
N GLY A 125 21.27 -16.71 20.52
CA GLY A 125 21.22 -18.18 20.64
C GLY A 125 22.15 -18.77 21.70
N GLY A 126 22.64 -17.96 22.63
CA GLY A 126 23.33 -18.42 23.83
C GLY A 126 22.33 -18.96 24.87
N CYS A 127 22.64 -20.14 25.41
CA CYS A 127 21.89 -20.80 26.48
C CYS A 127 22.06 -20.09 27.83
#